data_AF-A0A4Q1CBI8-F1
#
_entry.id   AF-A0A4Q1CBI8-F1
#
_cell.length_a   1.000
_cell.length_b   1.000
_cell.length_c   1.000
_cell.angle_alpha   90.00
_cell.angle_beta   90.00
_cell.angle_gamma   90.00
#
_symmetry.space_group_name_H-M   'P 1'
#
loop_
_entity.id
_entity.type
_entity.pdbx_description
1 polymer ?
#
loop_
_entity_poly.entity_id
_entity_poly.type
_entity_poly.pdbx_seq_one_letter_code
_entity_poly.pdbx_strand_id
1 'polypeptide(L)'
;MKHIWHLIKYDAARDGGALLLWALLFVGQVVLGVVARNPREFDLNQTVYLQMGNTGLVMVQIVMGYVLVARLVQADTLAGTTAFWRTRPISSRRLLVAKALGSFLLFGLMPVMLLLPWWLYCGFGWREILWAGIDTLGWQLLMIAPAFLIASLTDELGRLLLWSFMLLIGLLSWALLLQVVWGSVEWRGRVIGLGAGVMYTRLWVGALVFVLGAGAIAVHHYLTSHLLRSIVLVAGWLGLICVVGLGVTWNWSGRFATLAELKAEQIANPEERVSIKWESATGNMVRSTRKGVVSTEEARLQVILRASGIPDDTRLDVQSAQQNWTWAGGPTLSRGGFFGNEYQGYVFPDGDHTQAGFIRLRYSLPTPEQDEETRQALAVTQQKMDERARARGVNISRPLSLPEDKQGLLFDQTRVPNSLFAKMQAEPPAYEANLRCVLYRPEVTVAVSVADESDATGQGEALHFRRVGKDDEALVVTLPSVRVSGLWFSNTVSERTRGARWKRNILQVNRVTGDVVVGRNLMRAQAQMAIAGVSLYWSVFDLKSPKTLRKGKLVAKYPEWQRDTFLAMIVEREVGRFDQTVRVEKFEVTTQADGL
;
A
#
# COMPACT_ATOMS: atom_id res chain seq x y z
N MET A 1 3.83 -13.44 -43.83
CA MET A 1 2.84 -13.32 -42.74
C MET A 1 1.67 -14.30 -42.85
N LYS A 2 1.02 -14.51 -44.02
CA LYS A 2 -0.12 -15.45 -44.17
C LYS A 2 0.13 -16.86 -43.60
N HIS A 3 1.29 -17.46 -43.85
CA HIS A 3 1.64 -18.79 -43.32
C HIS A 3 1.74 -18.84 -41.79
N ILE A 4 2.25 -17.78 -41.13
CA ILE A 4 2.38 -17.72 -39.66
C ILE A 4 1.00 -17.76 -39.03
N TRP A 5 0.07 -16.94 -39.53
CA TRP A 5 -1.32 -16.93 -39.06
C TRP A 5 -2.05 -18.25 -39.30
N HIS A 6 -1.80 -18.91 -40.43
CA HIS A 6 -2.37 -20.23 -40.71
C HIS A 6 -1.91 -21.28 -39.68
N LEU A 7 -0.62 -21.30 -39.33
CA LEU A 7 -0.08 -22.20 -38.29
C LEU A 7 -0.72 -21.94 -36.93
N ILE A 8 -0.81 -20.67 -36.51
CA ILE A 8 -1.42 -20.29 -35.22
C ILE A 8 -2.90 -20.71 -35.17
N LYS A 9 -3.66 -20.48 -36.26
CA LYS A 9 -5.07 -20.91 -36.34
C LYS A 9 -5.21 -22.42 -36.28
N TYR A 10 -4.34 -23.15 -36.97
CA TYR A 10 -4.34 -24.61 -36.96
C TYR A 10 -4.06 -25.16 -35.55
N ASP A 11 -3.02 -24.65 -34.88
CA ASP A 11 -2.67 -25.05 -33.52
C ASP A 11 -3.81 -24.74 -32.53
N ALA A 12 -4.41 -23.54 -32.64
CA ALA A 12 -5.55 -23.14 -31.82
C ALA A 12 -6.79 -24.02 -32.07
N ALA A 13 -7.06 -24.40 -33.32
CA ALA A 13 -8.17 -25.29 -33.64
C ALA A 13 -7.94 -26.72 -33.11
N ARG A 14 -6.72 -27.23 -33.26
CA ARG A 14 -6.32 -28.57 -32.79
C ARG A 14 -6.48 -28.72 -31.27
N ASP A 15 -6.07 -27.71 -30.52
CA ASP A 15 -6.11 -27.72 -29.05
C ASP A 15 -7.31 -26.93 -28.49
N GLY A 16 -8.29 -26.60 -29.34
CA GLY A 16 -9.39 -25.68 -29.03
C GLY A 16 -10.22 -26.08 -27.81
N GLY A 17 -10.50 -27.37 -27.63
CA GLY A 17 -11.23 -27.86 -26.44
C GLY A 17 -10.43 -27.68 -25.14
N ALA A 18 -9.12 -27.93 -25.18
CA ALA A 18 -8.27 -27.74 -24.01
C ALA A 18 -8.01 -26.25 -23.73
N LEU A 19 -7.86 -25.42 -24.77
CA LEU A 19 -7.79 -23.96 -24.65
C LEU A 19 -9.08 -23.39 -24.06
N LEU A 20 -10.25 -23.90 -24.47
CA LEU A 20 -11.53 -23.50 -23.91
C LEU A 20 -11.63 -23.85 -22.43
N LEU A 21 -11.29 -25.09 -22.05
CA LEU A 21 -11.26 -25.51 -20.65
C LEU A 21 -10.29 -24.66 -19.83
N TRP A 22 -9.12 -24.32 -20.37
CA TRP A 22 -8.18 -23.41 -19.72
C TRP A 22 -8.73 -21.99 -19.57
N ALA A 23 -9.38 -21.45 -20.61
CA ALA A 23 -10.05 -20.15 -20.56
C ALA A 23 -11.17 -20.12 -19.49
N LEU A 24 -11.92 -21.22 -19.33
CA LEU A 24 -12.94 -21.36 -18.30
C LEU A 24 -12.38 -21.27 -16.87
N LEU A 25 -11.09 -21.56 -16.63
CA LEU A 25 -10.47 -21.36 -15.32
C LEU A 25 -10.37 -19.88 -14.95
N PHE A 26 -10.09 -19.00 -15.93
CA PHE A 26 -10.10 -17.55 -15.71
C PHE A 26 -11.51 -17.05 -15.47
N VAL A 27 -12.48 -17.53 -16.24
CA VAL A 27 -13.90 -17.22 -16.01
C VAL A 27 -14.32 -17.67 -14.62
N GLY A 28 -13.87 -18.84 -14.16
CA GLY A 28 -14.08 -19.33 -12.80
C GLY A 28 -13.54 -18.38 -11.73
N GLN A 29 -12.34 -17.82 -11.94
CA GLN A 29 -11.81 -16.79 -11.02
C GLN A 29 -12.68 -15.53 -11.04
N VAL A 30 -13.13 -15.06 -12.21
CA VAL A 30 -14.06 -13.93 -12.29
C VAL A 30 -15.35 -14.21 -11.54
N VAL A 31 -15.93 -15.40 -11.70
CA VAL A 31 -17.13 -15.82 -10.95
C VAL A 31 -16.87 -15.80 -9.44
N LEU A 32 -15.75 -16.36 -8.97
CA LEU A 32 -15.38 -16.27 -7.55
C LEU A 32 -15.23 -14.81 -7.08
N GLY A 33 -14.71 -13.92 -7.93
CA GLY A 33 -14.58 -12.50 -7.64
C GLY A 33 -15.94 -11.81 -7.51
N VAL A 34 -16.87 -12.10 -8.42
CA VAL A 34 -18.25 -11.60 -8.37
C VAL A 34 -18.96 -12.10 -7.11
N VAL A 35 -18.79 -13.38 -6.76
CA VAL A 35 -19.34 -13.97 -5.52
C VAL A 35 -18.70 -13.32 -4.29
N ALA A 36 -17.38 -13.16 -4.26
CA ALA A 36 -16.66 -12.52 -3.15
C ALA A 36 -17.05 -11.05 -2.96
N ARG A 37 -17.43 -10.37 -4.05
CA ARG A 37 -17.94 -9.00 -4.00
C ARG A 37 -19.38 -8.93 -3.50
N ASN A 38 -20.17 -10.00 -3.60
CA ASN A 38 -21.55 -10.01 -3.14
C ASN A 38 -21.59 -9.88 -1.59
N PRO A 39 -22.06 -8.75 -1.06
CA PRO A 39 -21.97 -8.50 0.37
C PRO A 39 -22.94 -9.37 1.18
N ARG A 40 -23.95 -10.00 0.55
CA ARG A 40 -25.08 -10.70 1.21
C ARG A 40 -24.72 -11.94 2.01
N GLU A 41 -23.54 -12.52 1.82
CA GLU A 41 -23.15 -13.76 2.52
C GLU A 41 -21.84 -13.64 3.32
N PHE A 42 -21.29 -12.44 3.47
CA PHE A 42 -19.96 -12.28 4.06
C PHE A 42 -19.79 -12.98 5.42
N ASP A 43 -19.09 -14.11 5.36
CA ASP A 43 -18.57 -14.87 6.49
C ASP A 43 -17.05 -14.94 6.30
N LEU A 44 -16.29 -14.67 7.37
CA LEU A 44 -14.84 -14.80 7.34
C LEU A 44 -14.42 -16.20 6.87
N ASN A 45 -15.15 -17.25 7.26
CA ASN A 45 -14.89 -18.60 6.79
C ASN A 45 -15.13 -18.74 5.28
N GLN A 46 -16.21 -18.15 4.76
CA GLN A 46 -16.48 -18.10 3.31
C GLN A 46 -15.35 -17.39 2.57
N THR A 47 -14.79 -16.30 3.12
CA THR A 47 -13.63 -15.65 2.49
C THR A 47 -12.41 -16.56 2.43
N VAL A 48 -12.14 -17.35 3.48
CA VAL A 48 -11.05 -18.33 3.45
C VAL A 48 -11.30 -19.38 2.37
N TYR A 49 -12.51 -19.92 2.26
CA TYR A 49 -12.86 -20.90 1.23
C TYR A 49 -12.78 -20.34 -0.19
N LEU A 50 -13.24 -19.11 -0.42
CA LEU A 50 -13.15 -18.43 -1.71
C LEU A 50 -11.67 -18.19 -2.11
N GLN A 51 -10.83 -17.78 -1.15
CA GLN A 51 -9.39 -17.61 -1.39
C GLN A 51 -8.70 -18.94 -1.69
N MET A 52 -9.06 -20.02 -0.98
CA MET A 52 -8.57 -21.37 -1.27
C MET A 52 -9.02 -21.84 -2.65
N GLY A 53 -10.29 -21.67 -3.01
CA GLY A 53 -10.84 -22.01 -4.32
C GLY A 53 -10.13 -21.25 -5.45
N ASN A 54 -9.94 -19.94 -5.30
CA ASN A 54 -9.19 -19.14 -6.26
C ASN A 54 -7.73 -19.59 -6.36
N THR A 55 -7.08 -19.91 -5.25
CA THR A 55 -5.70 -20.45 -5.24
C THR A 55 -5.64 -21.78 -6.00
N GLY A 56 -6.60 -22.68 -5.79
CA GLY A 56 -6.73 -23.92 -6.53
C GLY A 56 -6.88 -23.70 -8.04
N LEU A 57 -7.77 -22.77 -8.45
CA LEU A 57 -7.94 -22.41 -9.86
C LEU A 57 -6.64 -21.88 -10.48
N VAL A 58 -5.91 -21.01 -9.79
CA VAL A 58 -4.62 -20.48 -10.26
C VAL A 58 -3.60 -21.62 -10.43
N MET A 59 -3.52 -22.57 -9.49
CA MET A 59 -2.60 -23.70 -9.60
C MET A 59 -2.94 -24.60 -10.79
N VAL A 60 -4.22 -24.94 -10.98
CA VAL A 60 -4.67 -25.72 -12.14
C VAL A 60 -4.39 -24.96 -13.44
N GLN A 61 -4.62 -23.65 -13.46
CA GLN A 61 -4.34 -22.81 -14.62
C GLN A 61 -2.85 -22.79 -14.97
N ILE A 62 -1.95 -22.71 -13.99
CA ILE A 62 -0.50 -22.75 -14.20
C ILE A 62 -0.09 -24.10 -14.78
N VAL A 63 -0.51 -25.21 -14.17
CA VAL A 63 -0.18 -26.56 -14.62
C VAL A 63 -0.71 -26.82 -16.03
N MET A 64 -1.97 -26.49 -16.27
CA MET A 64 -2.60 -26.69 -17.58
C MET A 64 -2.00 -25.77 -18.64
N GLY A 65 -1.76 -24.50 -18.33
CA GLY A 65 -1.11 -23.57 -19.24
C GLY A 65 0.31 -24.01 -19.61
N TYR A 66 1.08 -24.50 -18.63
CA TYR A 66 2.40 -25.09 -18.87
C TYR A 66 2.33 -26.28 -19.85
N VAL A 67 1.43 -27.25 -19.61
CA VAL A 67 1.25 -28.42 -20.47
C VAL A 67 0.79 -28.04 -21.87
N LEU A 68 -0.11 -27.05 -22.00
CA LEU A 68 -0.60 -26.59 -23.30
C LEU A 68 0.48 -25.86 -24.09
N VAL A 69 1.31 -25.03 -23.46
CA VAL A 69 2.48 -24.42 -24.12
C VAL A 69 3.45 -25.50 -24.58
N ALA A 70 3.74 -26.48 -23.72
CA ALA A 70 4.61 -27.60 -24.07
C ALA A 70 4.09 -28.39 -25.27
N ARG A 71 2.80 -28.73 -25.29
CA ARG A 71 2.13 -29.43 -26.39
C ARG A 71 2.07 -28.59 -27.68
N LEU A 72 1.91 -27.27 -27.57
CA LEU A 72 1.96 -26.35 -28.70
C LEU A 72 3.34 -26.39 -29.38
N VAL A 73 4.41 -26.39 -28.58
CA VAL A 73 5.79 -26.44 -29.07
C VAL A 73 6.16 -27.83 -29.60
N GLN A 74 5.82 -28.89 -28.87
CA GLN A 74 6.09 -30.28 -29.26
C GLN A 74 5.25 -30.77 -30.45
N ALA A 75 4.21 -30.04 -30.86
CA ALA A 75 3.50 -30.29 -32.11
C ALA A 75 4.44 -30.39 -33.33
N ASP A 76 5.51 -29.60 -33.31
CA ASP A 76 6.52 -29.51 -34.34
C ASP A 76 7.90 -29.62 -33.67
N THR A 77 8.20 -30.79 -33.08
CA THR A 77 9.46 -31.01 -32.34
C THR A 77 10.67 -30.65 -33.19
N LEU A 78 11.62 -29.93 -32.58
CA LEU A 78 12.90 -29.58 -33.22
C LEU A 78 13.94 -30.68 -33.10
N ALA A 79 13.94 -31.31 -31.92
CA ALA A 79 14.82 -32.39 -31.57
C ALA A 79 14.26 -33.68 -32.19
N GLY A 80 15.13 -34.39 -32.92
CA GLY A 80 14.78 -35.63 -33.62
C GLY A 80 15.11 -35.58 -35.11
N THR A 81 15.47 -36.75 -35.66
CA THR A 81 15.72 -36.94 -37.10
C THR A 81 14.44 -37.09 -37.91
N THR A 82 13.31 -37.37 -37.25
CA THR A 82 12.01 -37.67 -37.85
C THR A 82 11.06 -36.48 -37.95
N ALA A 83 11.56 -35.26 -37.70
CA ALA A 83 10.74 -34.07 -37.66
C ALA A 83 10.13 -33.74 -39.04
N PHE A 84 8.82 -33.94 -39.17
CA PHE A 84 8.07 -33.81 -40.42
C PHE A 84 8.24 -32.45 -41.11
N TRP A 85 8.40 -31.36 -40.35
CA TRP A 85 8.59 -30.01 -40.89
C TRP A 85 9.88 -29.84 -41.69
N ARG A 86 10.91 -30.68 -41.49
CA ARG A 86 12.16 -30.64 -42.28
C ARG A 86 11.94 -30.97 -43.76
N THR A 87 10.89 -31.71 -44.07
CA THR A 87 10.51 -32.06 -45.45
C THR A 87 9.62 -31.01 -46.11
N ARG A 88 9.12 -30.03 -45.35
CA ARG A 88 8.28 -28.94 -45.85
C ARG A 88 9.12 -27.68 -46.05
N PRO A 89 8.75 -26.79 -47.00
CA PRO A 89 9.47 -25.53 -47.23
C PRO A 89 9.17 -24.46 -46.17
N ILE A 90 9.34 -24.80 -44.88
CA ILE A 90 9.16 -23.90 -43.73
C ILE A 90 10.52 -23.74 -43.05
N SER A 91 11.07 -22.51 -43.08
CA SER A 91 12.32 -22.24 -42.37
C SER A 91 12.15 -22.25 -40.85
N SER A 92 13.16 -22.71 -40.12
CA SER A 92 13.15 -22.77 -38.64
C SER A 92 12.82 -21.42 -37.99
N ARG A 93 13.25 -20.31 -38.61
CA ARG A 93 12.90 -18.94 -38.18
C ARG A 93 11.40 -18.66 -38.24
N ARG A 94 10.74 -19.07 -39.33
CA ARG A 94 9.28 -18.87 -39.49
C ARG A 94 8.51 -19.73 -38.49
N LEU A 95 8.97 -20.96 -38.24
CA LEU A 95 8.38 -21.84 -37.24
C LEU A 95 8.54 -21.27 -35.83
N LEU A 96 9.74 -20.81 -35.45
CA LEU A 96 9.99 -20.14 -34.17
C LEU A 96 9.07 -18.94 -33.96
N VAL A 97 9.00 -18.03 -34.95
CA VAL A 97 8.13 -16.85 -34.86
C VAL A 97 6.66 -17.26 -34.73
N ALA A 98 6.21 -18.27 -35.45
CA ALA A 98 4.84 -18.76 -35.34
C ALA A 98 4.54 -19.35 -33.95
N LYS A 99 5.43 -20.16 -33.39
CA LYS A 99 5.25 -20.76 -32.06
C LYS A 99 5.38 -19.74 -30.94
N ALA A 100 6.34 -18.83 -31.02
CA ALA A 100 6.51 -17.76 -30.04
C ALA A 100 5.32 -16.80 -30.05
N LEU A 101 4.89 -16.34 -31.24
CA LEU A 101 3.73 -15.46 -31.38
C LEU A 101 2.43 -16.17 -30.98
N GLY A 102 2.23 -17.43 -31.39
CA GLY A 102 1.09 -18.24 -30.99
C GLY A 102 1.03 -18.43 -29.47
N SER A 103 2.16 -18.75 -28.84
CA SER A 103 2.24 -18.90 -27.38
C SER A 103 1.93 -17.59 -26.67
N PHE A 104 2.49 -16.47 -27.16
CA PHE A 104 2.23 -15.15 -26.60
C PHE A 104 0.75 -14.73 -26.74
N LEU A 105 0.15 -14.92 -27.91
CA LEU A 105 -1.25 -14.55 -28.14
C LEU A 105 -2.22 -15.42 -27.30
N LEU A 106 -2.02 -16.74 -27.31
CA LEU A 106 -2.92 -17.69 -26.66
C LEU A 106 -2.74 -17.75 -25.14
N PHE A 107 -1.50 -17.70 -24.64
CA PHE A 107 -1.24 -17.87 -23.21
C PHE A 107 -0.85 -16.57 -22.51
N GLY A 108 -0.38 -15.56 -23.24
CA GLY A 108 -0.04 -14.25 -22.68
C GLY A 108 -1.20 -13.26 -22.77
N LEU A 109 -1.65 -12.97 -24.00
CA LEU A 109 -2.65 -11.93 -24.27
C LEU A 109 -4.09 -12.38 -23.98
N MET A 110 -4.46 -13.62 -24.30
CA MET A 110 -5.82 -14.12 -24.07
C MET A 110 -6.25 -14.01 -22.60
N PRO A 111 -5.45 -14.40 -21.59
CA PRO A 111 -5.77 -14.16 -20.18
C PRO A 111 -6.10 -12.70 -19.84
N VAL A 112 -5.31 -11.76 -20.37
CA VAL A 112 -5.53 -10.33 -20.16
C VAL A 112 -6.89 -9.92 -20.74
N MET A 113 -7.24 -10.43 -21.92
CA MET A 113 -8.54 -10.15 -22.55
C MET A 113 -9.71 -10.78 -21.80
N LEU A 114 -9.53 -11.99 -21.23
CA LEU A 114 -10.55 -12.68 -20.43
C LEU A 114 -10.80 -11.99 -19.09
N LEU A 115 -9.77 -11.39 -18.49
CA LEU A 115 -9.87 -10.66 -17.22
C LEU A 115 -10.27 -9.18 -17.38
N LEU A 116 -10.14 -8.62 -18.59
CA LEU A 116 -10.48 -7.22 -18.85
C LEU A 116 -11.93 -6.84 -18.45
N PRO A 117 -12.98 -7.63 -18.77
CA PRO A 117 -14.34 -7.34 -18.32
C PRO A 117 -14.47 -7.28 -16.79
N TRP A 118 -13.72 -8.13 -16.08
CA TRP A 118 -13.68 -8.12 -14.61
C TRP A 118 -13.03 -6.85 -14.06
N TRP A 119 -11.92 -6.40 -14.64
CA TRP A 119 -11.28 -5.13 -14.24
C TRP A 119 -12.17 -3.92 -14.52
N LEU A 120 -12.86 -3.90 -15.66
CA LEU A 120 -13.84 -2.87 -15.99
C LEU A 120 -15.03 -2.90 -15.00
N TYR A 121 -15.54 -4.09 -14.67
CA TYR A 121 -16.59 -4.27 -13.66
C TYR A 121 -16.15 -3.80 -12.26
N CYS A 122 -14.86 -3.92 -11.95
CA CYS A 122 -14.25 -3.40 -10.72
C CYS A 122 -14.00 -1.88 -10.76
N GLY A 123 -14.31 -1.20 -11.86
CA GLY A 123 -14.13 0.25 -12.00
C GLY A 123 -12.69 0.69 -12.23
N PHE A 124 -11.80 -0.21 -12.68
CA PHE A 124 -10.41 0.15 -12.96
C PHE A 124 -10.33 1.17 -14.10
N GLY A 125 -9.56 2.24 -13.89
CA GLY A 125 -9.19 3.16 -14.96
C GLY A 125 -8.20 2.53 -15.94
N TRP A 126 -7.92 3.22 -17.05
CA TRP A 126 -7.03 2.68 -18.10
C TRP A 126 -5.61 2.39 -17.57
N ARG A 127 -5.12 3.16 -16.59
CA ARG A 127 -3.81 2.95 -15.96
C ARG A 127 -3.81 1.69 -15.11
N GLU A 128 -4.83 1.51 -14.28
CA GLU A 128 -5.03 0.33 -13.46
C GLU A 128 -5.16 -0.92 -14.33
N ILE A 129 -5.91 -0.83 -15.44
CA ILE A 129 -6.04 -1.89 -16.44
C ILE A 129 -4.69 -2.21 -17.08
N LEU A 130 -3.91 -1.20 -17.48
CA LEU A 130 -2.58 -1.41 -18.06
C LEU A 130 -1.67 -2.14 -17.07
N TRP A 131 -1.64 -1.71 -15.81
CA TRP A 131 -0.83 -2.35 -14.77
C TRP A 131 -1.31 -3.76 -14.43
N ALA A 132 -2.62 -3.99 -14.30
CA ALA A 132 -3.19 -5.32 -14.12
C ALA A 132 -2.90 -6.24 -15.32
N GLY A 133 -2.89 -5.68 -16.53
CA GLY A 133 -2.51 -6.35 -17.76
C GLY A 133 -1.04 -6.74 -17.78
N ILE A 134 -0.13 -5.83 -17.42
CA ILE A 134 1.31 -6.11 -17.31
C ILE A 134 1.56 -7.16 -16.22
N ASP A 135 0.87 -7.05 -15.07
CA ASP A 135 0.96 -8.02 -13.97
C ASP A 135 0.56 -9.42 -14.45
N THR A 136 -0.62 -9.51 -15.05
CA THR A 136 -1.17 -10.77 -15.59
C THR A 136 -0.27 -11.35 -16.67
N LEU A 137 0.10 -10.55 -17.67
CA LEU A 137 1.00 -10.98 -18.75
C LEU A 137 2.32 -11.46 -18.20
N GLY A 138 2.84 -10.75 -17.20
CA GLY A 138 4.04 -11.08 -16.49
C GLY A 138 4.04 -12.46 -15.85
N TRP A 139 2.96 -12.78 -15.12
CA TRP A 139 2.74 -14.11 -14.56
C TRP A 139 2.62 -15.18 -15.64
N GLN A 140 1.91 -14.88 -16.73
CA GLN A 140 1.81 -15.81 -17.85
C GLN A 140 3.16 -16.05 -18.51
N LEU A 141 3.98 -15.01 -18.72
CA LEU A 141 5.32 -15.14 -19.29
C LEU A 141 6.25 -15.98 -18.42
N LEU A 142 6.16 -15.84 -17.09
CA LEU A 142 6.92 -16.68 -16.16
C LEU A 142 6.56 -18.16 -16.28
N MET A 143 5.33 -18.48 -16.64
CA MET A 143 4.86 -19.85 -16.92
C MET A 143 5.22 -20.31 -18.34
N ILE A 144 5.00 -19.46 -19.36
CA ILE A 144 5.24 -19.77 -20.78
C ILE A 144 6.72 -20.00 -21.04
N ALA A 145 7.60 -19.12 -20.54
CA ALA A 145 9.02 -19.17 -20.81
C ALA A 145 9.69 -20.53 -20.47
N PRO A 146 9.53 -21.10 -19.25
CA PRO A 146 10.11 -22.41 -18.93
C PRO A 146 9.45 -23.54 -19.71
N ALA A 147 8.13 -23.51 -19.90
CA ALA A 147 7.42 -24.52 -20.68
C ALA A 147 7.95 -24.54 -22.13
N PHE A 148 8.04 -23.36 -22.74
CA PHE A 148 8.53 -23.18 -24.10
C PHE A 148 10.00 -23.62 -24.24
N LEU A 149 10.85 -23.22 -23.29
CA LEU A 149 12.27 -23.60 -23.26
C LEU A 149 12.43 -25.11 -23.16
N ILE A 150 11.83 -25.74 -22.15
CA ILE A 150 11.97 -27.19 -21.93
C ILE A 150 11.41 -27.95 -23.13
N ALA A 151 10.22 -27.58 -23.60
CA ALA A 151 9.61 -28.21 -24.77
C ALA A 151 10.46 -28.05 -26.04
N SER A 152 11.19 -26.94 -26.18
CA SER A 152 12.11 -26.75 -27.31
C SER A 152 13.37 -27.62 -27.23
N LEU A 153 13.82 -27.97 -26.02
CA LEU A 153 15.03 -28.76 -25.77
C LEU A 153 14.77 -30.27 -25.75
N THR A 154 13.53 -30.70 -25.61
CA THR A 154 13.15 -32.12 -25.49
C THR A 154 12.39 -32.63 -26.70
N ASP A 155 12.76 -33.81 -27.18
CA ASP A 155 12.11 -34.57 -28.25
C ASP A 155 10.91 -35.40 -27.77
N GLU A 156 10.91 -35.83 -26.50
CA GLU A 156 9.95 -36.75 -25.93
C GLU A 156 9.22 -36.17 -24.71
N LEU A 157 7.95 -36.55 -24.52
CA LEU A 157 7.15 -36.15 -23.37
C LEU A 157 7.76 -36.60 -22.03
N GLY A 158 8.34 -37.80 -21.98
CA GLY A 158 8.99 -38.32 -20.75
C GLY A 158 10.17 -37.45 -20.31
N ARG A 159 11.01 -37.01 -21.26
CA ARG A 159 12.12 -36.10 -20.97
C ARG A 159 11.61 -34.72 -20.58
N LEU A 160 10.56 -34.23 -21.23
CA LEU A 160 9.91 -32.98 -20.84
C LEU A 160 9.47 -33.01 -19.37
N LEU A 161 8.79 -34.08 -18.94
CA LEU A 161 8.34 -34.23 -17.55
C LEU A 161 9.52 -34.29 -16.57
N LEU A 162 10.59 -35.03 -16.91
CA LEU A 162 11.80 -35.10 -16.09
C LEU A 162 12.44 -33.71 -15.90
N TRP A 163 12.66 -32.98 -17.00
CA TRP A 163 13.23 -31.62 -16.95
C TRP A 163 12.32 -30.63 -16.22
N SER A 164 11.01 -30.75 -16.38
CA SER A 164 10.02 -29.94 -15.65
C SER A 164 10.11 -30.19 -14.15
N PHE A 165 10.23 -31.46 -13.74
CA PHE A 165 10.37 -31.85 -12.34
C PHE A 165 11.69 -31.35 -11.73
N MET A 166 12.80 -31.46 -12.46
CA MET A 166 14.08 -30.89 -12.05
C MET A 166 14.02 -29.37 -11.89
N LEU A 167 13.36 -28.66 -12.83
CA LEU A 167 13.15 -27.22 -12.74
C LEU A 167 12.31 -26.86 -11.52
N LEU A 168 11.26 -27.63 -11.23
CA LEU A 168 10.42 -27.43 -10.04
C LEU A 168 11.23 -27.60 -8.74
N ILE A 169 12.02 -28.67 -8.62
CA ILE A 169 12.91 -28.89 -7.46
C ILE A 169 13.90 -27.73 -7.33
N GLY A 170 14.53 -27.32 -8.44
CA GLY A 170 15.47 -26.19 -8.46
C GLY A 170 14.81 -24.89 -8.00
N LEU A 171 13.60 -24.60 -8.46
CA LEU A 171 12.85 -23.39 -8.09
C LEU A 171 12.41 -23.40 -6.63
N LEU A 172 11.97 -24.55 -6.10
CA LEU A 172 11.63 -24.71 -4.68
C LEU A 172 12.88 -24.56 -3.80
N SER A 173 14.00 -25.18 -4.20
CA SER A 173 15.27 -25.08 -3.48
C SER A 173 15.79 -23.64 -3.47
N TRP A 174 15.69 -22.96 -4.61
CA TRP A 174 16.00 -21.53 -4.72
C TRP A 174 15.10 -20.68 -3.81
N ALA A 175 13.77 -20.87 -3.85
CA ALA A 175 12.84 -20.14 -2.99
C ALA A 175 13.14 -20.34 -1.49
N LEU A 176 13.49 -21.56 -1.08
CA LEU A 176 13.91 -21.88 0.29
C LEU A 176 15.24 -21.21 0.65
N LEU A 177 16.24 -21.27 -0.22
CA LEU A 177 17.52 -20.58 -0.01
C LEU A 177 17.34 -19.07 0.10
N LEU A 178 16.46 -18.49 -0.72
CA LEU A 178 16.10 -17.09 -0.65
C LEU A 178 15.45 -16.74 0.70
N GLN A 179 14.55 -17.59 1.22
CA GLN A 179 14.00 -17.40 2.56
C GLN A 179 15.06 -17.50 3.66
N VAL A 180 16.07 -18.36 3.54
CA VAL A 180 17.17 -18.48 4.52
C VAL A 180 18.12 -17.29 4.46
N VAL A 181 18.47 -16.82 3.26
CA VAL A 181 19.36 -15.67 3.06
C VAL A 181 18.66 -14.35 3.42
N TRP A 182 17.32 -14.30 3.36
CA TRP A 182 16.54 -13.07 3.54
C TRP A 182 15.59 -13.05 4.75
N GLY A 183 15.41 -14.17 5.44
CA GLY A 183 14.85 -14.18 6.78
C GLY A 183 15.67 -13.20 7.61
N SER A 184 15.01 -12.35 8.39
CA SER A 184 15.62 -11.27 9.16
C SER A 184 16.89 -11.75 9.88
N VAL A 185 18.06 -11.51 9.27
CA VAL A 185 19.34 -11.82 9.91
C VAL A 185 19.49 -10.75 10.98
N GLU A 186 19.33 -11.18 12.22
CA GLU A 186 19.49 -10.33 13.39
C GLU A 186 20.98 -10.06 13.59
N TRP A 187 21.53 -9.15 12.80
CA TRP A 187 22.94 -8.80 12.85
C TRP A 187 23.13 -7.70 13.91
N ARG A 188 23.79 -8.05 15.03
CA ARG A 188 24.04 -7.17 16.19
C ARG A 188 22.78 -6.59 16.85
N GLY A 189 21.72 -7.38 17.00
CA GLY A 189 20.49 -6.96 17.68
C GLY A 189 19.68 -5.87 16.96
N ARG A 190 20.05 -5.53 15.71
CA ARG A 190 19.18 -4.80 14.80
C ARG A 190 18.68 -5.76 13.73
N VAL A 191 17.36 -5.92 13.68
CA VAL A 191 16.68 -6.51 12.53
C VAL A 191 16.85 -5.54 11.36
N ILE A 192 17.92 -5.69 10.59
CA ILE A 192 18.05 -5.04 9.28
C ILE A 192 17.21 -5.84 8.31
N GLY A 193 15.88 -5.66 8.38
CA GLY A 193 15.01 -6.15 7.33
C GLY A 193 15.41 -5.46 6.03
N LEU A 194 15.90 -6.21 5.05
CA LEU A 194 15.96 -5.71 3.66
C LEU A 194 14.56 -5.22 3.34
N GLY A 195 14.39 -3.91 3.17
CA GLY A 195 13.06 -3.33 2.96
C GLY A 195 12.34 -4.05 1.83
N ALA A 196 11.05 -4.34 2.00
CA ALA A 196 10.29 -5.19 1.08
C ALA A 196 10.39 -4.79 -0.41
N GLY A 197 10.75 -3.53 -0.71
CA GLY A 197 10.99 -3.00 -2.05
C GLY A 197 12.27 -3.50 -2.73
N VAL A 198 13.31 -3.86 -1.96
CA VAL A 198 14.53 -4.47 -2.52
C VAL A 198 14.26 -5.92 -2.93
N MET A 199 13.61 -6.70 -2.05
CA MET A 199 13.19 -8.07 -2.36
C MET A 199 12.31 -8.09 -3.62
N TYR A 200 11.38 -7.13 -3.68
CA TYR A 200 10.54 -6.92 -4.84
C TYR A 200 11.32 -6.68 -6.13
N THR A 201 12.25 -5.73 -6.12
CA THR A 201 13.07 -5.39 -7.29
C THR A 201 13.90 -6.59 -7.75
N ARG A 202 14.42 -7.40 -6.82
CA ARG A 202 15.18 -8.62 -7.14
C ARG A 202 14.32 -9.68 -7.80
N LEU A 203 13.11 -9.92 -7.29
CA LEU A 203 12.16 -10.84 -7.92
C LEU A 203 11.82 -10.39 -9.34
N TRP A 204 11.61 -9.09 -9.57
CA TRP A 204 11.37 -8.53 -10.92
C TRP A 204 12.53 -8.76 -11.86
N VAL A 205 13.72 -8.33 -11.47
CA VAL A 205 14.88 -8.39 -12.34
C VAL A 205 15.24 -9.85 -12.59
N GLY A 206 15.15 -10.71 -11.57
CA GLY A 206 15.34 -12.16 -11.70
C GLY A 206 14.34 -12.79 -12.67
N ALA A 207 13.05 -12.50 -12.54
CA ALA A 207 12.00 -12.98 -13.43
C ALA A 207 12.19 -12.47 -14.87
N LEU A 208 12.51 -11.19 -15.05
CA LEU A 208 12.77 -10.59 -16.36
C LEU A 208 13.99 -11.22 -17.02
N VAL A 209 15.11 -11.34 -16.30
CA VAL A 209 16.33 -12.00 -16.78
C VAL A 209 16.00 -13.45 -17.15
N PHE A 210 15.23 -14.16 -16.33
CA PHE A 210 14.82 -15.53 -16.63
C PHE A 210 14.01 -15.64 -17.93
N VAL A 211 12.98 -14.81 -18.12
CA VAL A 211 12.16 -14.81 -19.35
C VAL A 211 13.01 -14.48 -20.58
N LEU A 212 13.88 -13.48 -20.49
CA LEU A 212 14.76 -13.08 -21.58
C LEU A 212 15.77 -14.19 -21.95
N GLY A 213 16.36 -14.84 -20.94
CA GLY A 213 17.27 -15.95 -21.16
C GLY A 213 16.61 -17.17 -21.76
N ALA A 214 15.46 -17.56 -21.24
CA ALA A 214 14.70 -18.68 -21.79
C ALA A 214 14.34 -18.43 -23.25
N GLY A 215 13.91 -17.21 -23.59
CA GLY A 215 13.68 -16.79 -24.97
C GLY A 215 14.94 -16.84 -25.82
N ALA A 216 16.07 -16.29 -25.36
CA ALA A 216 17.34 -16.28 -26.09
C ALA A 216 17.89 -17.69 -26.33
N ILE A 217 17.81 -18.57 -25.34
CA ILE A 217 18.24 -19.96 -25.43
C ILE A 217 17.34 -20.73 -26.40
N ALA A 218 16.02 -20.54 -26.32
CA ALA A 218 15.10 -21.15 -27.28
C ALA A 218 15.40 -20.66 -28.71
N VAL A 219 15.57 -19.36 -28.92
CA VAL A 219 15.95 -18.79 -30.23
C VAL A 219 17.26 -19.40 -30.72
N HIS A 220 18.29 -19.48 -29.86
CA HIS A 220 19.56 -20.11 -30.21
C HIS A 220 19.36 -21.57 -30.62
N HIS A 221 18.59 -22.34 -29.85
CA HIS A 221 18.33 -23.75 -30.12
C HIS A 221 17.60 -23.96 -31.45
N TYR A 222 16.57 -23.16 -31.74
CA TYR A 222 15.85 -23.16 -33.02
C TYR A 222 16.75 -22.85 -34.22
N LEU A 223 17.80 -22.05 -34.03
CA LEU A 223 18.69 -21.62 -35.10
C LEU A 223 19.89 -22.54 -35.31
N THR A 224 20.45 -23.11 -34.24
CA THR A 224 21.73 -23.86 -34.31
C THR A 224 21.58 -25.35 -34.08
N SER A 225 20.49 -25.82 -33.46
CA SER A 225 20.23 -27.23 -33.12
C SER A 225 21.30 -27.92 -32.26
N HIS A 226 22.25 -27.18 -31.68
CA HIS A 226 23.32 -27.75 -30.84
C HIS A 226 22.89 -27.84 -29.37
N LEU A 227 22.49 -29.03 -28.94
CA LEU A 227 22.00 -29.27 -27.56
C LEU A 227 23.03 -28.92 -26.48
N LEU A 228 24.28 -29.38 -26.61
CA LEU A 228 25.34 -29.12 -25.63
C LEU A 228 25.58 -27.63 -25.40
N ARG A 229 25.63 -26.83 -26.48
CA ARG A 229 25.78 -25.36 -26.38
C ARG A 229 24.58 -24.74 -25.69
N SER A 230 23.38 -25.24 -25.96
CA SER A 230 22.15 -24.78 -25.31
C SER A 230 22.16 -25.07 -23.81
N ILE A 231 22.64 -26.24 -23.38
CA ILE A 231 22.78 -26.61 -21.95
C ILE A 231 23.80 -25.70 -21.24
N VAL A 232 24.96 -25.43 -21.86
CA VAL A 232 25.95 -24.49 -21.31
C VAL A 232 25.35 -23.09 -21.15
N LEU A 233 24.56 -22.63 -22.13
CA LEU A 233 23.85 -21.36 -22.04
C LEU A 233 22.82 -21.36 -20.90
N VAL A 234 22.07 -22.46 -20.69
CA VAL A 234 21.15 -22.60 -19.54
C VAL A 234 21.91 -22.46 -18.22
N ALA A 235 23.01 -23.20 -18.04
CA ALA A 235 23.81 -23.15 -16.81
C ALA A 235 24.39 -21.75 -16.56
N GLY A 236 24.96 -21.12 -17.60
CA GLY A 236 25.48 -19.75 -17.51
C GLY A 236 24.39 -18.74 -17.18
N TRP A 237 23.19 -18.90 -17.73
CA TRP A 237 22.08 -18.00 -17.49
C TRP A 237 21.47 -18.16 -16.10
N LEU A 238 21.38 -19.38 -15.59
CA LEU A 238 21.01 -19.64 -14.19
C LEU A 238 22.01 -19.00 -13.22
N GLY A 239 23.32 -19.09 -13.52
CA GLY A 239 24.36 -18.38 -12.77
C GLY A 239 24.15 -16.86 -12.77
N LEU A 240 23.81 -16.28 -13.93
CA LEU A 240 23.51 -14.85 -14.05
C LEU A 240 22.29 -14.45 -13.20
N ILE A 241 21.21 -15.24 -13.21
CA ILE A 241 20.02 -15.00 -12.37
C ILE A 241 20.40 -14.98 -10.89
N CYS A 242 21.23 -15.93 -10.44
CA CYS A 242 21.72 -15.96 -9.06
C CYS A 242 22.55 -14.70 -8.72
N VAL A 243 23.48 -14.31 -9.60
CA VAL A 243 24.32 -13.11 -9.40
C VAL A 243 23.46 -11.84 -9.34
N VAL A 244 22.50 -11.69 -10.26
CA VAL A 244 21.62 -10.52 -10.31
C VAL A 244 20.65 -10.51 -9.12
N GLY A 245 20.08 -11.65 -8.76
CA GLY A 245 19.16 -11.79 -7.63
C GLY A 245 19.83 -11.49 -6.28
N LEU A 246 21.12 -11.82 -6.13
CA LEU A 246 21.88 -11.54 -4.91
C LEU A 246 22.52 -10.13 -4.90
N GLY A 247 22.99 -9.67 -6.06
CA GLY A 247 23.80 -8.44 -6.20
C GLY A 247 23.00 -7.15 -6.33
N VAL A 248 21.75 -7.19 -6.82
CA VAL A 248 20.95 -5.97 -7.02
C VAL A 248 20.45 -5.44 -5.68
N THR A 249 20.92 -4.26 -5.27
CA THR A 249 20.42 -3.53 -4.07
C THR A 249 19.42 -2.43 -4.42
N TRP A 250 19.09 -2.27 -5.70
CA TRP A 250 18.17 -1.25 -6.16
C TRP A 250 16.78 -1.47 -5.59
N ASN A 251 16.12 -0.37 -5.23
CA ASN A 251 14.73 -0.35 -4.87
C ASN A 251 13.93 0.42 -5.94
N TRP A 252 13.33 -0.30 -6.87
CA TRP A 252 12.48 0.26 -7.93
C TRP A 252 11.07 0.58 -7.45
N SER A 253 10.67 0.16 -6.24
CA SER A 253 9.32 0.36 -5.74
C SER A 253 8.90 1.84 -5.73
N GLY A 254 9.82 2.72 -5.32
CA GLY A 254 9.56 4.16 -5.32
C GLY A 254 9.35 4.74 -6.71
N ARG A 255 10.04 4.22 -7.73
CA ARG A 255 9.93 4.70 -9.12
C ARG A 255 8.64 4.22 -9.80
N PHE A 256 8.26 2.97 -9.57
CA PHE A 256 6.97 2.48 -10.06
C PHE A 256 5.79 3.20 -9.40
N ALA A 257 5.94 3.59 -8.12
CA ALA A 257 4.92 4.40 -7.43
C ALA A 257 4.70 5.73 -8.15
N THR A 258 5.78 6.43 -8.46
CA THR A 258 5.69 7.71 -9.17
C THR A 258 5.13 7.60 -10.59
N LEU A 259 5.25 6.44 -11.26
CA LEU A 259 4.65 6.22 -12.57
C LEU A 259 3.14 5.92 -12.49
N ALA A 260 2.70 5.30 -11.40
CA ALA A 260 1.29 5.02 -11.16
C ALA A 260 0.52 6.25 -10.67
N GLU A 261 1.18 7.16 -9.93
CA GLU A 261 0.59 8.41 -9.47
C GLU A 261 0.13 9.27 -10.67
N LEU A 262 -1.15 9.62 -10.71
CA LEU A 262 -1.60 10.79 -11.48
C LEU A 262 -0.85 11.97 -10.89
N LYS A 263 0.00 12.65 -11.69
CA LYS A 263 0.52 13.96 -11.30
C LYS A 263 -0.68 14.76 -10.85
N ALA A 264 -0.75 15.00 -9.55
CA ALA A 264 -1.80 15.83 -9.03
C ALA A 264 -1.69 17.20 -9.70
N GLU A 265 -2.82 17.90 -9.80
CA GLU A 265 -2.76 19.32 -10.08
C GLU A 265 -1.87 19.94 -9.01
N GLN A 266 -0.65 20.30 -9.40
CA GLN A 266 0.32 20.85 -8.48
C GLN A 266 -0.05 22.32 -8.29
N ILE A 267 -0.18 22.74 -7.03
CA ILE A 267 -0.23 24.15 -6.69
C ILE A 267 1.10 24.73 -7.18
N ALA A 268 1.04 25.73 -8.06
CA ALA A 268 2.22 26.44 -8.50
C ALA A 268 2.84 27.19 -7.30
N ASN A 269 4.15 27.01 -7.11
CA ASN A 269 4.97 27.66 -6.07
C ASN A 269 4.34 27.59 -4.66
N PRO A 270 4.13 26.40 -4.08
CA PRO A 270 3.55 26.28 -2.74
C PRO A 270 4.38 27.01 -1.67
N GLU A 271 5.70 27.15 -1.88
CA GLU A 271 6.61 27.92 -1.03
C GLU A 271 6.31 29.43 -1.00
N GLU A 272 5.71 30.01 -2.04
CA GLU A 272 5.34 31.44 -2.06
C GLU A 272 4.06 31.70 -1.27
N ARG A 273 3.22 30.66 -1.10
CA ARG A 273 1.91 30.77 -0.43
C ARG A 273 2.00 30.44 1.05
N VAL A 274 2.77 29.41 1.41
CA VAL A 274 2.83 28.90 2.78
C VAL A 274 4.10 29.38 3.47
N SER A 275 3.93 30.25 4.47
CA SER A 275 5.03 30.72 5.32
C SER A 275 5.01 29.98 6.65
N ILE A 276 6.15 29.42 7.08
CA ILE A 276 6.28 28.81 8.42
C ILE A 276 7.24 29.68 9.23
N LYS A 277 6.78 30.13 10.38
CA LYS A 277 7.53 30.99 11.31
C LYS A 277 7.66 30.32 12.67
N TRP A 278 8.68 30.71 13.42
CA TRP A 278 8.79 30.32 14.82
C TRP A 278 7.70 30.99 15.65
N GLU A 279 7.08 30.23 16.56
CA GLU A 279 6.13 30.77 17.53
C GLU A 279 6.76 30.76 18.93
N SER A 280 7.12 29.58 19.44
CA SER A 280 7.61 29.43 20.81
C SER A 280 8.31 28.09 21.04
N ALA A 281 9.12 28.01 22.10
CA ALA A 281 9.51 26.73 22.69
C ALA A 281 9.17 26.68 24.17
N THR A 282 8.56 25.58 24.57
CA THR A 282 8.25 25.27 25.96
C THR A 282 8.95 23.97 26.32
N GLY A 283 9.33 23.77 27.57
CA GLY A 283 9.74 22.44 27.97
C GLY A 283 9.61 22.15 29.45
N ASN A 284 9.48 20.86 29.74
CA ASN A 284 9.21 20.35 31.08
C ASN A 284 10.15 19.22 31.40
N MET A 285 10.64 19.20 32.63
CA MET A 285 11.35 18.05 33.16
C MET A 285 10.38 16.88 33.30
N VAL A 286 10.70 15.76 32.65
CA VAL A 286 9.89 14.54 32.69
C VAL A 286 10.66 13.48 33.45
N ARG A 287 10.24 13.18 34.67
CA ARG A 287 10.79 12.05 35.41
C ARG A 287 10.21 10.76 34.84
N SER A 288 10.97 10.07 33.99
CA SER A 288 10.57 8.76 33.48
C SER A 288 10.72 7.70 34.56
N THR A 289 9.66 7.42 35.29
CA THR A 289 9.60 6.32 36.28
C THR A 289 9.25 5.00 35.59
N ARG A 290 10.08 4.54 34.65
CA ARG A 290 9.94 3.18 34.12
C ARG A 290 10.56 2.20 35.12
N LYS A 291 9.72 1.39 35.76
CA LYS A 291 10.11 0.38 36.76
C LYS A 291 11.29 -0.45 36.22
N GLY A 292 12.47 -0.35 36.85
CA GLY A 292 13.67 -1.12 36.52
C GLY A 292 14.69 -0.47 35.57
N VAL A 293 14.46 0.76 35.10
CA VAL A 293 15.47 1.54 34.34
C VAL A 293 15.91 2.72 35.19
N VAL A 294 17.22 2.92 35.36
CA VAL A 294 17.76 4.11 36.03
C VAL A 294 17.19 5.33 35.30
N SER A 295 16.43 6.15 36.04
CA SER A 295 15.78 7.35 35.51
C SER A 295 16.86 8.27 34.93
N THR A 296 17.03 8.27 33.61
CA THR A 296 17.73 9.36 32.95
C THR A 296 16.84 10.58 33.06
N GLU A 297 17.39 11.60 33.70
CA GLU A 297 16.77 12.90 33.85
C GLU A 297 16.67 13.57 32.46
N GLU A 298 15.49 13.43 31.85
CA GLU A 298 15.17 13.97 30.54
C GLU A 298 14.12 15.08 30.66
N ALA A 299 14.33 16.17 29.93
CA ALA A 299 13.32 17.17 29.67
C ALA A 299 12.66 16.91 28.32
N ARG A 300 11.35 17.15 28.23
CA ARG A 300 10.61 17.20 26.98
C ARG A 300 10.60 18.64 26.51
N LEU A 301 11.30 18.91 25.41
CA LEU A 301 11.24 20.18 24.70
C LEU A 301 10.15 20.09 23.64
N GLN A 302 9.21 21.02 23.68
CA GLN A 302 8.20 21.22 22.67
C GLN A 302 8.53 22.48 21.87
N VAL A 303 8.77 22.31 20.58
CA VAL A 303 8.95 23.42 19.64
C VAL A 303 7.65 23.65 18.92
N ILE A 304 7.20 24.90 18.84
CA ILE A 304 5.97 25.31 18.17
C ILE A 304 6.34 26.27 17.04
N LEU A 305 5.91 25.93 15.84
CA LEU A 305 6.00 26.75 14.64
C LEU A 305 4.58 27.12 14.20
N ARG A 306 4.42 28.27 13.54
CA ARG A 306 3.16 28.71 12.96
C ARG A 306 3.28 28.78 11.46
N ALA A 307 2.44 28.02 10.77
CA ALA A 307 2.21 28.11 9.34
C ALA A 307 1.10 29.11 9.04
N SER A 308 1.27 29.92 8.00
CA SER A 308 0.30 30.89 7.51
C SER A 308 0.17 30.79 5.99
N GLY A 309 -0.98 31.16 5.44
CA GLY A 309 -1.22 31.11 3.99
C GLY A 309 -1.44 29.70 3.44
N ILE A 310 -1.86 28.76 4.29
CA ILE A 310 -2.30 27.44 3.87
C ILE A 310 -3.64 27.61 3.13
N PRO A 311 -3.77 27.14 1.88
CA PRO A 311 -5.05 27.19 1.15
C PRO A 311 -6.16 26.44 1.90
N ASP A 312 -7.36 27.01 1.91
CA ASP A 312 -8.53 26.53 2.67
C ASP A 312 -8.92 25.08 2.39
N ASP A 313 -8.65 24.60 1.18
CA ASP A 313 -8.95 23.26 0.70
C ASP A 313 -7.77 22.27 0.87
N THR A 314 -6.70 22.67 1.57
CA THR A 314 -5.49 21.85 1.74
C THR A 314 -5.10 21.69 3.20
N ARG A 315 -4.32 20.65 3.48
CA ARG A 315 -3.62 20.43 4.76
C ARG A 315 -2.13 20.51 4.55
N LEU A 316 -1.42 21.08 5.51
CA LEU A 316 0.02 21.03 5.61
C LEU A 316 0.48 19.84 6.44
N ASP A 317 1.54 19.17 6.00
CA ASP A 317 2.20 18.07 6.71
C ASP A 317 3.72 18.24 6.61
N VAL A 318 4.45 17.80 7.64
CA VAL A 318 5.92 17.87 7.68
C VAL A 318 6.47 16.44 7.59
N GLN A 319 6.90 16.03 6.41
CA GLN A 319 7.38 14.66 6.16
C GLN A 319 8.69 14.36 6.87
N SER A 320 9.55 15.36 7.01
CA SER A 320 10.81 15.27 7.74
C SER A 320 11.24 16.64 8.21
N ALA A 321 11.88 16.69 9.37
CA ALA A 321 12.55 17.89 9.83
C ALA A 321 13.95 17.59 10.35
N GLN A 322 14.88 18.47 10.01
CA GLN A 322 16.20 18.51 10.61
C GLN A 322 16.31 19.78 11.44
N GLN A 323 16.47 19.61 12.74
CA GLN A 323 16.58 20.70 13.69
C GLN A 323 18.03 20.85 14.16
N ASN A 324 18.53 22.06 14.10
CA ASN A 324 19.87 22.43 14.53
C ASN A 324 19.76 23.48 15.64
N TRP A 325 20.44 23.23 16.75
CA TRP A 325 20.55 24.16 17.86
C TRP A 325 22.00 24.56 18.04
N THR A 326 22.28 25.87 17.99
CA THR A 326 23.65 26.40 17.96
C THR A 326 23.85 27.43 19.06
N TRP A 327 24.81 27.19 19.96
CA TRP A 327 25.20 28.13 21.00
C TRP A 327 26.33 29.03 20.50
N ALA A 328 26.42 30.27 20.99
CA ALA A 328 27.50 31.19 20.64
C ALA A 328 28.87 30.58 21.03
N GLY A 329 29.71 30.26 20.03
CA GLY A 329 31.02 29.62 20.23
C GLY A 329 30.96 28.15 20.70
N GLY A 330 29.78 27.53 20.70
CA GLY A 330 29.56 26.17 21.21
C GLY A 330 29.29 25.13 20.12
N PRO A 331 29.13 23.85 20.52
CA PRO A 331 28.78 22.77 19.58
C PRO A 331 27.38 22.97 19.00
N THR A 332 27.18 22.57 17.75
CA THR A 332 25.85 22.47 17.13
C THR A 332 25.24 21.10 17.43
N LEU A 333 24.04 21.08 18.00
CA LEU A 333 23.27 19.86 18.15
C LEU A 333 22.31 19.72 16.97
N SER A 334 22.54 18.71 16.12
CA SER A 334 21.63 18.37 15.02
C SER A 334 20.78 17.14 15.41
N ARG A 335 19.47 17.25 15.23
CA ARG A 335 18.53 16.14 15.42
C ARG A 335 17.59 16.02 14.23
N GLY A 336 17.50 14.80 13.71
CA GLY A 336 16.37 14.40 12.88
C GLY A 336 15.15 14.21 13.76
N GLY A 337 14.06 14.88 13.41
CA GLY A 337 12.78 14.76 14.08
C GLY A 337 11.64 14.68 13.07
N PHE A 338 10.47 14.31 13.56
CA PHE A 338 9.22 14.48 12.82
C PHE A 338 8.44 15.53 13.59
N PHE A 339 8.07 16.63 12.94
CA PHE A 339 7.05 17.52 13.51
C PHE A 339 5.74 16.75 13.46
N GLY A 340 5.49 16.03 14.56
CA GLY A 340 4.25 15.33 14.77
C GLY A 340 3.20 16.34 15.20
N ASN A 341 2.19 16.51 14.37
CA ASN A 341 0.91 17.00 14.85
C ASN A 341 0.39 15.88 15.82
N GLU A 342 0.54 16.02 17.16
CA GLU A 342 0.11 15.02 18.20
C GLU A 342 -1.35 14.61 18.06
N TYR A 343 -2.16 15.48 17.49
CA TYR A 343 -3.35 15.09 16.78
C TYR A 343 -2.95 15.14 15.32
N GLN A 344 -3.08 14.06 14.53
CA GLN A 344 -3.04 14.15 13.06
C GLN A 344 -4.13 15.12 12.65
N GLY A 345 -3.81 16.40 12.72
CA GLY A 345 -4.71 17.44 13.17
C GLY A 345 -4.50 18.62 12.25
N TYR A 346 -4.98 18.39 11.04
CA TYR A 346 -5.25 19.29 9.92
C TYR A 346 -5.22 20.77 10.30
N VAL A 347 -4.65 21.63 9.47
CA VAL A 347 -4.89 23.06 9.63
C VAL A 347 -5.94 23.43 8.60
N PHE A 348 -7.17 23.67 9.06
CA PHE A 348 -8.21 24.32 8.27
C PHE A 348 -8.41 25.77 8.76
N PRO A 349 -8.87 26.68 7.89
CA PRO A 349 -9.11 28.09 8.23
C PRO A 349 -10.20 28.32 9.28
N ASP A 350 -10.89 27.26 9.74
CA ASP A 350 -12.01 27.36 10.68
C ASP A 350 -11.61 26.93 12.10
N GLY A 351 -10.33 26.65 12.37
CA GLY A 351 -9.82 26.27 13.71
C GLY A 351 -10.13 24.83 14.15
N ASP A 352 -11.03 24.12 13.46
CA ASP A 352 -11.21 22.69 13.64
C ASP A 352 -10.10 21.92 12.92
N HIS A 353 -9.07 21.60 13.70
CA HIS A 353 -7.88 20.94 13.22
C HIS A 353 -8.09 19.46 12.95
N THR A 354 -9.22 19.04 12.39
CA THR A 354 -9.59 17.63 12.23
C THR A 354 -10.11 17.37 10.81
N GLN A 355 -10.06 16.12 10.36
CA GLN A 355 -10.63 15.66 9.09
C GLN A 355 -12.15 15.89 9.10
N ALA A 356 -12.71 15.94 10.31
CA ALA A 356 -14.05 16.40 10.58
C ALA A 356 -14.26 17.86 10.18
N GLY A 357 -13.34 18.78 10.48
CA GLY A 357 -13.39 20.17 10.01
C GLY A 357 -13.55 20.29 8.50
N PHE A 358 -12.69 19.61 7.72
CA PHE A 358 -12.82 19.56 6.26
C PHE A 358 -14.19 19.08 5.79
N ILE A 359 -14.65 17.98 6.36
CA ILE A 359 -15.93 17.39 5.99
C ILE A 359 -17.10 18.31 6.36
N ARG A 360 -17.02 18.98 7.51
CA ARG A 360 -18.02 19.97 7.91
C ARG A 360 -18.07 21.11 6.91
N LEU A 361 -16.93 21.68 6.53
CA LEU A 361 -16.87 22.74 5.52
C LEU A 361 -17.41 22.25 4.17
N ARG A 362 -16.94 21.08 3.71
CA ARG A 362 -17.30 20.48 2.40
C ARG A 362 -18.80 20.23 2.25
N TYR A 363 -19.47 19.80 3.31
CA TYR A 363 -20.91 19.49 3.31
C TYR A 363 -21.75 20.55 4.01
N SER A 364 -21.16 21.69 4.39
CA SER A 364 -21.81 22.76 5.15
C SER A 364 -22.56 22.23 6.38
N LEU A 365 -21.92 21.33 7.13
CA LEU A 365 -22.52 20.70 8.31
C LEU A 365 -22.58 21.68 9.49
N PRO A 366 -23.61 21.58 10.35
CA PRO A 366 -23.66 22.38 11.56
C PRO A 366 -22.54 22.00 12.54
N THR A 367 -22.14 22.91 13.42
CA THR A 367 -21.25 22.58 14.53
C THR A 367 -22.02 21.75 15.55
N PRO A 368 -21.55 20.55 15.95
CA PRO A 368 -22.27 19.74 16.91
C PRO A 368 -22.37 20.45 18.25
N GLU A 369 -23.59 20.58 18.76
CA GLU A 369 -23.83 21.11 20.09
C GLU A 369 -23.16 20.19 21.12
N GLN A 370 -22.22 20.71 21.90
CA GLN A 370 -21.65 19.95 23.01
C GLN A 370 -22.64 19.94 24.15
N ASP A 371 -23.03 18.73 24.56
CA ASP A 371 -23.88 18.56 25.73
C ASP A 371 -23.12 19.00 26.99
N GLU A 372 -23.72 19.93 27.74
CA GLU A 372 -23.08 20.56 28.90
C GLU A 372 -22.76 19.54 30.02
N GLU A 373 -23.67 18.59 30.28
CA GLU A 373 -23.45 17.51 31.25
C GLU A 373 -22.23 16.66 30.84
N THR A 374 -22.13 16.33 29.56
CA THR A 374 -20.99 15.59 29.00
C THR A 374 -19.69 16.39 29.10
N ARG A 375 -19.72 17.69 28.79
CA ARG A 375 -18.56 18.58 28.88
C ARG A 375 -18.04 18.66 30.32
N GLN A 376 -18.93 18.89 31.28
CA GLN A 376 -18.59 18.92 32.71
C GLN A 376 -18.05 17.58 33.19
N ALA A 377 -18.67 16.48 32.80
CA ALA A 377 -18.22 15.16 33.22
C ALA A 377 -16.89 14.73 32.57
N LEU A 378 -16.62 15.14 31.33
CA LEU A 378 -15.30 14.98 30.70
C LEU A 378 -14.26 15.81 31.45
N ALA A 379 -14.58 17.05 31.83
CA ALA A 379 -13.69 17.89 32.64
C ALA A 379 -13.39 17.24 34.00
N VAL A 380 -14.40 16.71 34.70
CA VAL A 380 -14.23 15.98 35.97
C VAL A 380 -13.42 14.69 35.78
N THR A 381 -13.69 13.94 34.70
CA THR A 381 -12.95 12.71 34.39
C THR A 381 -11.49 13.01 34.10
N GLN A 382 -11.24 14.07 33.32
CA GLN A 382 -9.90 14.55 33.03
C GLN A 382 -9.19 14.98 34.32
N GLN A 383 -9.83 15.79 35.16
CA GLN A 383 -9.30 16.18 36.46
C GLN A 383 -8.95 14.96 37.33
N LYS A 384 -9.82 13.95 37.40
CA LYS A 384 -9.54 12.71 38.16
C LYS A 384 -8.40 11.90 37.57
N MET A 385 -8.28 11.82 36.24
CA MET A 385 -7.13 11.19 35.59
C MET A 385 -5.85 11.95 35.94
N ASP A 386 -5.93 13.27 36.01
CA ASP A 386 -4.81 14.12 36.30
C ASP A 386 -4.36 14.00 37.76
N GLU A 387 -5.30 14.01 38.69
CA GLU A 387 -5.06 13.72 40.11
C GLU A 387 -4.42 12.33 40.30
N ARG A 388 -4.93 11.30 39.61
CA ARG A 388 -4.38 9.94 39.69
C ARG A 388 -2.96 9.85 39.13
N ALA A 389 -2.66 10.56 38.06
CA ALA A 389 -1.31 10.59 37.50
C ALA A 389 -0.35 11.39 38.40
N ARG A 390 -0.78 12.54 38.91
CA ARG A 390 -0.05 13.33 39.92
C ARG A 390 0.27 12.47 41.16
N ALA A 391 -0.72 11.73 41.68
CA ALA A 391 -0.53 10.81 42.80
C ALA A 391 0.44 9.65 42.50
N ARG A 392 0.63 9.29 41.23
CA ARG A 392 1.61 8.30 40.77
C ARG A 392 2.98 8.92 40.43
N GLY A 393 3.16 10.23 40.64
CA GLY A 393 4.37 10.95 40.22
C GLY A 393 4.55 10.99 38.70
N VAL A 394 3.49 10.75 37.92
CA VAL A 394 3.51 10.87 36.47
C VAL A 394 3.19 12.32 36.13
N ASN A 395 4.18 13.02 35.58
CA ASN A 395 3.99 14.38 35.11
C ASN A 395 3.17 14.36 33.82
N ILE A 396 1.92 14.83 33.87
CA ILE A 396 1.09 14.94 32.67
C ILE A 396 1.46 16.23 31.99
N SER A 397 2.28 16.12 30.96
CA SER A 397 2.35 17.15 29.92
C SER A 397 1.04 17.07 29.16
N ARG A 398 0.10 17.97 29.47
CA ARG A 398 -1.05 18.18 28.61
C ARG A 398 -0.52 18.81 27.32
N PRO A 399 -0.98 18.38 26.14
CA PRO A 399 -0.80 19.21 24.95
C PRO A 399 -1.33 20.59 25.29
N LEU A 400 -0.55 21.64 25.02
CA LEU A 400 -0.98 23.02 25.26
C LEU A 400 -2.42 23.15 24.73
N SER A 401 -3.35 23.57 25.58
CA SER A 401 -4.66 23.99 25.10
C SER A 401 -4.40 25.15 24.15
N LEU A 402 -4.44 24.86 22.85
CA LEU A 402 -4.18 25.86 21.84
C LEU A 402 -5.31 26.89 21.95
N PRO A 403 -4.99 28.19 22.08
CA PRO A 403 -6.01 29.22 22.00
C PRO A 403 -6.79 29.09 20.69
N GLU A 404 -8.09 29.38 20.71
CA GLU A 404 -9.01 29.19 19.57
C GLU A 404 -8.58 29.97 18.31
N ASP A 405 -7.70 30.95 18.44
CA ASP A 405 -7.16 31.78 17.34
C ASP A 405 -5.92 31.18 16.64
N LYS A 406 -5.40 30.03 17.09
CA LYS A 406 -4.11 29.51 16.62
C LYS A 406 -4.22 28.50 15.48
N GLN A 407 -4.76 28.95 14.36
CA GLN A 407 -4.62 28.25 13.09
C GLN A 407 -3.14 28.12 12.70
N GLY A 408 -2.78 26.98 12.10
CA GLY A 408 -1.45 26.78 11.49
C GLY A 408 -0.36 26.25 12.40
N LEU A 409 -0.63 25.86 13.64
CA LEU A 409 0.45 25.40 14.51
C LEU A 409 0.99 24.02 14.09
N LEU A 410 2.31 23.94 14.02
CA LEU A 410 3.09 22.72 13.86
C LEU A 410 3.91 22.57 15.13
N PHE A 411 4.03 21.36 15.65
CA PHE A 411 4.85 21.15 16.83
C PHE A 411 5.68 19.88 16.75
N ASP A 412 6.79 19.90 17.47
CA ASP A 412 7.66 18.74 17.65
C ASP A 412 7.93 18.56 19.14
N GLN A 413 7.99 17.31 19.58
CA GLN A 413 8.38 16.95 20.93
C GLN A 413 9.69 16.17 20.90
N THR A 414 10.76 16.83 21.32
CA THR A 414 12.08 16.22 21.41
C THR A 414 12.49 16.03 22.87
N ARG A 415 12.98 14.84 23.21
CA ARG A 415 13.55 14.58 24.55
C ARG A 415 15.02 14.95 24.58
N VAL A 416 15.41 15.76 25.55
CA VAL A 416 16.78 16.23 25.78
C VAL A 416 17.21 15.94 27.21
N PRO A 417 18.51 15.73 27.50
CA PRO A 417 18.98 15.63 28.88
C PRO A 417 18.64 16.89 29.70
N ASN A 418 18.32 16.75 30.99
CA ASN A 418 18.04 17.88 31.88
C ASN A 418 19.19 18.92 31.90
N SER A 419 20.44 18.47 31.85
CA SER A 419 21.60 19.36 31.78
C SER A 419 21.61 20.23 30.52
N LEU A 420 21.20 19.65 29.38
CA LEU A 420 21.07 20.39 28.13
C LEU A 420 19.89 21.35 28.19
N PHE A 421 18.77 20.93 28.78
CA PHE A 421 17.61 21.80 28.98
C PHE A 421 17.96 23.01 29.87
N ALA A 422 18.61 22.79 31.01
CA ALA A 422 19.11 23.85 31.87
C ALA A 422 20.07 24.79 31.13
N LYS A 423 20.96 24.24 30.29
CA LYS A 423 21.82 25.03 29.41
C LYS A 423 21.02 25.88 28.42
N MET A 424 19.97 25.35 27.80
CA MET A 424 19.11 26.11 26.88
C MET A 424 18.42 27.30 27.58
N GLN A 425 18.10 27.16 28.86
CA GLN A 425 17.51 28.24 29.66
C GLN A 425 18.52 29.32 30.04
N ALA A 426 19.74 28.92 30.41
CA ALA A 426 20.80 29.85 30.79
C ALA A 426 21.44 30.53 29.57
N GLU A 427 21.59 29.79 28.47
CA GLU A 427 22.21 30.21 27.23
C GLU A 427 21.26 29.90 26.06
N PRO A 428 20.34 30.82 25.72
CA PRO A 428 19.42 30.67 24.60
C PRO A 428 20.16 30.34 23.30
N PRO A 429 19.98 29.14 22.71
CA PRO A 429 20.62 28.80 21.46
C PRO A 429 19.91 29.46 20.27
N ALA A 430 20.63 29.60 19.17
CA ALA A 430 20.04 29.79 17.85
C ALA A 430 19.32 28.51 17.43
N TYR A 431 18.22 28.68 16.72
CA TYR A 431 17.40 27.59 16.18
C TYR A 431 17.37 27.68 14.66
N GLU A 432 17.61 26.55 14.00
CA GLU A 432 17.34 26.38 12.58
C GLU A 432 16.62 25.06 12.35
N ALA A 433 15.48 25.09 11.66
CA ALA A 433 14.79 23.90 11.19
C ALA A 433 14.68 23.90 9.69
N ASN A 434 15.19 22.84 9.06
CA ASN A 434 14.95 22.53 7.66
C ASN A 434 13.79 21.55 7.58
N LEU A 435 12.65 22.04 7.09
CA LEU A 435 11.39 21.31 7.03
C LEU A 435 11.14 20.86 5.59
N ARG A 436 10.83 19.58 5.39
CA ARG A 436 10.27 19.09 4.13
C ARG A 436 8.76 18.99 4.27
N CYS A 437 8.07 19.94 3.68
CA CYS A 437 6.64 20.13 3.79
C CYS A 437 5.90 19.54 2.59
N VAL A 438 4.70 19.02 2.83
CA VAL A 438 3.78 18.57 1.79
C VAL A 438 2.38 19.11 2.06
N LEU A 439 1.78 19.66 1.01
CA LEU A 439 0.37 20.01 0.98
C LEU A 439 -0.43 18.83 0.45
N TYR A 440 -1.49 18.46 1.16
CA TYR A 440 -2.47 17.50 0.66
C TYR A 440 -3.83 18.16 0.54
N ARG A 441 -4.54 17.86 -0.54
CA ARG A 441 -5.96 18.17 -0.69
C ARG A 441 -6.76 16.91 -0.31
N PRO A 442 -7.52 16.92 0.80
CA PRO A 442 -8.46 15.86 1.05
C PRO A 442 -9.56 15.88 -0.02
N GLU A 443 -9.84 14.71 -0.60
CA GLU A 443 -10.89 14.50 -1.58
C GLU A 443 -11.81 13.39 -1.04
N VAL A 444 -13.13 13.59 -1.11
CA VAL A 444 -14.09 12.52 -0.82
C VAL A 444 -14.26 11.70 -2.08
N THR A 445 -13.73 10.49 -2.11
CA THR A 445 -13.78 9.62 -3.29
C THR A 445 -15.10 8.89 -3.41
N VAL A 446 -15.62 8.45 -2.26
CA VAL A 446 -16.88 7.72 -2.16
C VAL A 446 -17.62 8.16 -0.90
N ALA A 447 -18.92 8.38 -1.06
CA ALA A 447 -19.85 8.60 0.05
C ALA A 447 -21.02 7.62 -0.08
N VAL A 448 -21.28 6.83 0.96
CA VAL A 448 -22.36 5.83 0.97
C VAL A 448 -23.28 6.07 2.15
N SER A 449 -24.59 6.08 1.92
CA SER A 449 -25.57 6.19 3.01
C SER A 449 -25.45 4.98 3.94
N VAL A 450 -25.77 5.16 5.22
CA VAL A 450 -25.84 4.05 6.20
C VAL A 450 -27.17 3.30 6.12
N ALA A 451 -28.06 3.62 5.16
CA ALA A 451 -29.25 2.82 4.91
C ALA A 451 -28.87 1.36 4.56
N ASP A 452 -29.66 0.39 5.04
CA ASP A 452 -29.38 -1.04 4.81
C ASP A 452 -29.20 -1.34 3.30
N GLU A 453 -28.15 -2.12 2.99
CA GLU A 453 -27.75 -2.50 1.61
C GLU A 453 -27.37 -1.31 0.68
N SER A 454 -26.88 -0.20 1.23
CA SER A 454 -26.38 0.91 0.40
C SER A 454 -25.05 0.61 -0.29
N ASP A 455 -24.96 0.94 -1.57
CA ASP A 455 -23.77 0.78 -2.39
C ASP A 455 -23.37 2.12 -3.02
N ALA A 456 -22.06 2.39 -3.08
CA ALA A 456 -21.51 3.53 -3.78
C ALA A 456 -20.23 3.14 -4.52
N THR A 457 -20.03 3.70 -5.72
CA THR A 457 -18.81 3.52 -6.51
C THR A 457 -18.30 4.86 -7.00
N GLY A 458 -17.00 5.14 -6.85
CA GLY A 458 -16.37 6.38 -7.28
C GLY A 458 -14.86 6.22 -7.43
N GLN A 459 -14.27 6.81 -8.47
CA GLN A 459 -12.81 6.81 -8.73
C GLN A 459 -12.11 5.43 -8.68
N GLY A 460 -12.79 4.37 -9.12
CA GLY A 460 -12.27 3.00 -9.08
C GLY A 460 -12.29 2.34 -7.70
N GLU A 461 -12.96 2.99 -6.75
CA GLU A 461 -13.27 2.47 -5.42
C GLU A 461 -14.76 2.12 -5.36
N ALA A 462 -15.08 1.01 -4.70
CA ALA A 462 -16.44 0.64 -4.35
C ALA A 462 -16.54 0.62 -2.83
N LEU A 463 -17.64 1.10 -2.30
CA LEU A 463 -18.03 0.95 -0.90
C LEU A 463 -19.39 0.30 -0.88
N HIS A 464 -19.42 -0.91 -0.35
CA HIS A 464 -20.65 -1.61 -0.06
C HIS A 464 -20.87 -1.57 1.45
N PHE A 465 -21.99 -1.01 1.88
CA PHE A 465 -22.35 -0.91 3.28
C PHE A 465 -23.26 -2.07 3.67
N ARG A 466 -22.91 -2.78 4.74
CA ARG A 466 -23.76 -3.81 5.31
C ARG A 466 -23.70 -3.83 6.83
N ARG A 467 -24.86 -3.97 7.46
CA ARG A 467 -24.95 -4.23 8.90
C ARG A 467 -24.62 -5.69 9.19
N VAL A 468 -23.71 -5.94 10.13
CA VAL A 468 -23.39 -7.28 10.64
C VAL A 468 -23.80 -7.31 12.12
N GLY A 469 -24.42 -8.40 12.57
CA GLY A 469 -24.84 -8.53 13.98
C GLY A 469 -26.09 -7.73 14.37
N LYS A 470 -26.46 -7.83 15.65
CA LYS A 470 -27.67 -7.21 16.23
C LYS A 470 -27.45 -5.80 16.79
N ASP A 471 -26.19 -5.40 17.04
CA ASP A 471 -25.85 -4.18 17.80
C ASP A 471 -24.72 -3.35 17.13
N ASP A 472 -25.06 -2.50 16.17
CA ASP A 472 -24.18 -1.43 15.63
C ASP A 472 -22.86 -1.83 14.93
N GLU A 473 -22.68 -3.09 14.54
CA GLU A 473 -21.51 -3.49 13.74
C GLU A 473 -21.78 -3.32 12.24
N ALA A 474 -20.87 -2.63 11.56
CA ALA A 474 -20.97 -2.35 10.14
C ALA A 474 -19.78 -2.93 9.38
N LEU A 475 -20.08 -3.77 8.41
CA LEU A 475 -19.15 -4.31 7.45
C LEU A 475 -19.14 -3.41 6.22
N VAL A 476 -17.97 -2.86 5.91
CA VAL A 476 -17.72 -2.10 4.70
C VAL A 476 -16.89 -2.97 3.74
N VAL A 477 -17.42 -3.20 2.55
CA VAL A 477 -16.93 -4.21 1.62
C VAL A 477 -16.38 -3.62 0.31
N THR A 478 -15.20 -4.16 -0.04
CA THR A 478 -14.44 -4.17 -1.30
C THR A 478 -14.02 -2.85 -1.90
N LEU A 479 -12.77 -2.47 -1.64
CA LEU A 479 -12.01 -1.57 -2.51
C LEU A 479 -11.28 -2.43 -3.54
N PRO A 480 -11.83 -2.65 -4.74
CA PRO A 480 -11.08 -3.34 -5.77
C PRO A 480 -9.84 -2.50 -6.05
N SER A 481 -8.67 -3.05 -5.76
CA SER A 481 -7.42 -2.40 -6.13
C SER A 481 -6.63 -3.33 -7.02
N VAL A 482 -5.81 -2.76 -7.89
CA VAL A 482 -4.73 -3.51 -8.53
C VAL A 482 -3.95 -4.22 -7.42
N ARG A 483 -3.64 -5.50 -7.63
CA ARG A 483 -3.03 -6.37 -6.62
C ARG A 483 -1.80 -5.70 -6.02
N VAL A 484 -1.83 -5.47 -4.72
CA VAL A 484 -0.67 -4.92 -3.98
C VAL A 484 0.36 -6.03 -3.70
N SER A 485 -0.04 -7.29 -3.80
CA SER A 485 0.78 -8.48 -3.56
C SER A 485 0.63 -9.52 -4.68
N GLY A 486 1.45 -9.41 -5.73
CA GLY A 486 1.69 -10.44 -6.77
C GLY A 486 3.20 -10.75 -6.89
N LEU A 487 3.66 -11.44 -7.96
CA LEU A 487 5.09 -11.43 -8.37
C LEU A 487 5.57 -9.97 -8.48
N TRP A 488 4.59 -9.12 -8.79
CA TRP A 488 4.57 -7.70 -8.92
C TRP A 488 4.07 -6.98 -7.62
N PHE A 489 4.51 -7.47 -6.44
CA PHE A 489 4.37 -6.92 -5.08
C PHE A 489 4.54 -5.38 -4.98
N SER A 490 3.44 -4.66 -5.02
CA SER A 490 3.37 -3.21 -4.88
C SER A 490 3.30 -2.74 -3.42
N ASN A 491 3.45 -3.57 -2.37
CA ASN A 491 3.35 -3.07 -0.98
C ASN A 491 4.31 -1.89 -0.68
N THR A 492 5.49 -1.82 -1.30
CA THR A 492 6.39 -0.66 -1.16
C THR A 492 6.19 0.45 -2.20
N VAL A 493 5.42 0.19 -3.25
CA VAL A 493 4.87 1.20 -4.16
C VAL A 493 3.70 1.90 -3.44
N SER A 494 2.86 1.08 -2.80
CA SER A 494 1.65 1.39 -2.06
C SER A 494 1.92 1.92 -0.65
N GLU A 495 3.00 1.60 0.05
CA GLU A 495 3.22 2.22 1.38
C GLU A 495 3.29 3.75 1.27
N ARG A 496 3.84 4.27 0.15
CA ARG A 496 3.74 5.68 -0.25
C ARG A 496 2.40 6.03 -0.93
N THR A 497 1.83 5.18 -1.79
CA THR A 497 0.63 5.52 -2.61
C THR A 497 -0.74 4.99 -2.19
N ARG A 498 -0.88 3.96 -1.33
CA ARG A 498 -2.15 3.34 -0.85
C ARG A 498 -2.17 2.65 0.54
N GLY A 499 -1.07 2.46 1.29
CA GLY A 499 -0.96 1.46 2.38
C GLY A 499 -0.56 1.95 3.78
N ALA A 500 0.38 2.90 3.93
CA ALA A 500 0.78 3.41 5.25
C ALA A 500 0.39 4.89 5.49
N ARG A 501 0.33 5.69 4.43
CA ARG A 501 -0.20 7.08 4.48
C ARG A 501 -1.70 7.17 4.25
N TRP A 502 -2.28 6.11 3.70
CA TRP A 502 -3.72 5.94 3.57
C TRP A 502 -4.15 5.08 4.74
N LYS A 503 -4.09 5.64 5.95
CA LYS A 503 -5.16 5.33 6.88
C LYS A 503 -6.40 5.81 6.14
N ARG A 504 -7.06 4.91 5.41
CA ARG A 504 -8.34 5.20 4.76
C ARG A 504 -9.24 5.62 5.89
N ASN A 505 -9.39 6.91 6.05
CA ASN A 505 -10.18 7.46 7.12
C ASN A 505 -11.60 7.40 6.59
N ILE A 506 -12.24 6.28 6.89
CA ILE A 506 -13.68 6.19 6.76
C ILE A 506 -14.23 7.01 7.90
N LEU A 507 -14.85 8.13 7.55
CA LEU A 507 -15.52 8.99 8.50
C LEU A 507 -17.01 8.71 8.44
N GLN A 508 -17.62 8.69 9.61
CA GLN A 508 -19.07 8.63 9.75
C GLN A 508 -19.54 10.06 9.88
N VAL A 509 -20.36 10.50 8.94
CA VAL A 509 -20.76 11.89 8.79
C VAL A 509 -22.26 11.97 8.94
N ASN A 510 -22.73 12.58 10.04
CA ASN A 510 -24.15 12.83 10.23
C ASN A 510 -24.51 14.22 9.72
N ARG A 511 -25.43 14.30 8.75
CA ARG A 511 -25.80 15.56 8.10
C ARG A 511 -26.59 16.51 9.00
N VAL A 512 -27.37 15.96 9.91
CA VAL A 512 -28.29 16.73 10.77
C VAL A 512 -27.55 17.28 11.98
N THR A 513 -26.70 16.47 12.60
CA THR A 513 -26.00 16.85 13.84
C THR A 513 -24.62 17.45 13.58
N GLY A 514 -24.10 17.27 12.36
CA GLY A 514 -22.76 17.66 11.95
C GLY A 514 -21.63 16.92 12.66
N ASP A 515 -21.98 15.83 13.35
CA ASP A 515 -20.99 14.93 13.95
C ASP A 515 -20.22 14.23 12.85
N VAL A 516 -18.89 14.26 13.01
CA VAL A 516 -17.98 13.51 12.14
C VAL A 516 -17.10 12.66 13.04
N VAL A 517 -17.27 11.35 12.94
CA VAL A 517 -16.61 10.38 13.79
C VAL A 517 -15.67 9.54 12.94
N VAL A 518 -14.40 9.44 13.34
CA VAL A 518 -13.46 8.51 12.69
C VAL A 518 -13.94 7.09 12.96
N GLY A 519 -14.22 6.34 11.89
CA GLY A 519 -14.61 4.94 11.99
C GLY A 519 -13.51 4.14 12.64
N ARG A 520 -13.77 3.57 13.83
CA ARG A 520 -12.84 2.62 14.45
C ARG A 520 -12.98 1.29 13.73
N ASN A 521 -11.90 0.85 13.11
CA ASN A 521 -11.82 -0.52 12.59
C ASN A 521 -11.82 -1.49 13.77
N LEU A 522 -12.89 -2.27 13.91
CA LEU A 522 -13.09 -3.24 14.99
C LEU A 522 -12.20 -4.47 14.79
N MET A 523 -11.95 -4.86 13.55
CA MET A 523 -11.01 -5.94 13.26
C MET A 523 -9.59 -5.40 13.16
N ARG A 524 -8.72 -5.83 14.08
CA ARG A 524 -7.26 -5.62 13.94
C ARG A 524 -6.70 -6.27 12.67
N ALA A 525 -7.40 -7.27 12.12
CA ALA A 525 -7.05 -7.94 10.86
C ALA A 525 -8.02 -7.50 9.76
N GLN A 526 -7.51 -6.78 8.76
CA GLN A 526 -8.25 -6.61 7.51
C GLN A 526 -8.25 -7.95 6.78
N ALA A 527 -9.43 -8.47 6.44
CA ALA A 527 -9.49 -9.55 5.48
C ALA A 527 -9.08 -8.99 4.12
N GLN A 528 -8.11 -9.64 3.47
CA GLN A 528 -7.68 -9.32 2.13
C GLN A 528 -7.70 -10.61 1.31
N MET A 529 -8.22 -10.50 0.10
CA MET A 529 -8.26 -11.58 -0.88
C MET A 529 -7.78 -11.02 -2.20
N ALA A 530 -7.18 -11.86 -3.04
CA ALA A 530 -6.79 -11.44 -4.37
C ALA A 530 -7.29 -12.42 -5.42
N ILE A 531 -8.23 -11.98 -6.24
CA ILE A 531 -8.90 -12.78 -7.27
C ILE A 531 -8.71 -12.10 -8.62
N ALA A 532 -8.27 -12.87 -9.63
CA ALA A 532 -8.19 -12.39 -11.02
C ALA A 532 -7.45 -11.04 -11.19
N GLY A 533 -6.36 -10.84 -10.43
CA GLY A 533 -5.57 -9.60 -10.46
C GLY A 533 -6.15 -8.43 -9.65
N VAL A 534 -7.28 -8.61 -8.99
CA VAL A 534 -7.92 -7.60 -8.13
C VAL A 534 -7.78 -8.00 -6.67
N SER A 535 -7.22 -7.11 -5.85
CA SER A 535 -7.28 -7.22 -4.39
C SER A 535 -8.63 -6.70 -3.91
N LEU A 536 -9.33 -7.50 -3.11
CA LEU A 536 -10.53 -7.12 -2.38
C LEU A 536 -10.17 -6.98 -0.90
N TYR A 537 -10.64 -5.88 -0.29
CA TYR A 537 -10.43 -5.57 1.12
C TYR A 537 -11.77 -5.48 1.82
N TRP A 538 -11.86 -6.07 3.01
CA TRP A 538 -13.00 -5.91 3.90
C TRP A 538 -12.54 -5.30 5.21
N SER A 539 -13.34 -4.38 5.74
CA SER A 539 -13.07 -3.76 7.03
C SER A 539 -14.39 -3.58 7.77
N VAL A 540 -14.37 -3.88 9.07
CA VAL A 540 -15.54 -3.75 9.93
C VAL A 540 -15.35 -2.52 10.78
N PHE A 541 -16.29 -1.60 10.72
CA PHE A 541 -16.30 -0.36 11.46
C PHE A 541 -17.43 -0.35 12.47
N ASP A 542 -17.17 0.29 13.59
CA ASP A 542 -18.19 0.51 14.63
C ASP A 542 -19.08 1.70 14.24
N LEU A 543 -20.35 1.48 13.91
CA LEU A 543 -21.28 2.55 13.53
C LEU A 543 -22.10 3.02 14.72
N LYS A 544 -21.47 3.82 15.59
CA LYS A 544 -22.11 4.30 16.82
C LYS A 544 -22.25 5.80 16.83
N SER A 545 -23.44 6.25 17.22
CA SER A 545 -23.66 7.62 17.66
C SER A 545 -22.58 7.99 18.69
N PRO A 546 -22.05 9.23 18.64
CA PRO A 546 -21.33 9.79 19.77
C PRO A 546 -22.10 9.54 21.07
N LYS A 547 -21.38 9.24 22.14
CA LYS A 547 -22.00 9.02 23.46
C LYS A 547 -22.05 10.34 24.22
N THR A 548 -23.15 10.55 24.91
CA THR A 548 -23.37 11.68 25.81
C THR A 548 -23.75 11.14 27.19
N LEU A 549 -23.43 11.88 28.24
CA LEU A 549 -23.87 11.55 29.58
C LEU A 549 -25.25 12.12 29.80
N ARG A 550 -26.19 11.26 30.22
CA ARG A 550 -27.52 11.64 30.68
C ARG A 550 -27.77 11.00 32.02
N LYS A 551 -27.97 11.80 33.06
CA LYS A 551 -28.19 11.31 34.43
C LYS A 551 -27.07 10.37 34.88
N GLY A 552 -25.82 10.70 34.55
CA GLY A 552 -24.64 9.91 34.90
C GLY A 552 -24.46 8.59 34.13
N LYS A 553 -25.30 8.29 33.12
CA LYS A 553 -25.12 7.11 32.24
C LYS A 553 -24.72 7.55 30.84
N LEU A 554 -23.73 6.86 30.25
CA LEU A 554 -23.35 7.04 28.86
C LEU A 554 -24.43 6.44 27.96
N VAL A 555 -25.14 7.29 27.24
CA VAL A 555 -26.18 6.91 26.28
C VAL A 555 -25.80 7.41 24.88
N ALA A 556 -26.41 6.83 23.84
CA ALA A 556 -26.29 7.36 22.49
C ALA A 556 -26.86 8.79 22.47
N LYS A 557 -26.12 9.74 21.89
CA LYS A 557 -26.54 11.14 21.79
C LYS A 557 -27.79 11.29 20.93
N TYR A 558 -27.90 10.50 19.85
CA TYR A 558 -29.07 10.49 18.98
C TYR A 558 -29.51 9.04 18.69
N PRO A 559 -30.71 8.60 19.12
CA PRO A 559 -31.19 7.24 18.88
C PRO A 559 -31.33 6.90 17.38
N GLU A 560 -31.70 7.87 16.54
CA GLU A 560 -31.83 7.73 15.09
C GLU A 560 -30.58 8.18 14.32
N TRP A 561 -29.42 8.30 14.99
CA TRP A 561 -28.20 8.87 14.39
C TRP A 561 -27.85 8.25 13.03
N GLN A 562 -28.03 6.93 12.88
CA GLN A 562 -27.69 6.20 11.66
C GLN A 562 -28.51 6.63 10.44
N ARG A 563 -29.74 7.14 10.62
CA ARG A 563 -30.65 7.52 9.53
C ARG A 563 -30.08 8.65 8.66
N ASP A 564 -29.39 9.59 9.29
CA ASP A 564 -28.81 10.77 8.64
C ASP A 564 -27.29 10.67 8.48
N THR A 565 -26.72 9.51 8.80
CA THR A 565 -25.29 9.23 8.67
C THR A 565 -24.97 8.64 7.31
N PHE A 566 -23.86 9.10 6.74
CA PHE A 566 -23.22 8.45 5.61
C PHE A 566 -21.75 8.19 5.95
N LEU A 567 -21.18 7.17 5.33
CA LEU A 567 -19.75 6.90 5.39
C LEU A 567 -19.07 7.67 4.27
N ALA A 568 -18.09 8.49 4.61
CA ALA A 568 -17.24 9.20 3.66
C ALA A 568 -15.85 8.56 3.68
N MET A 569 -15.37 8.13 2.51
CA MET A 569 -13.96 7.77 2.34
C MET A 569 -13.19 8.99 1.88
N ILE A 570 -12.18 9.35 2.68
CA ILE A 570 -11.30 10.47 2.37
C ILE A 570 -9.96 9.95 1.89
N VAL A 571 -9.55 10.50 0.76
CA VAL A 571 -8.29 10.27 0.10
C VAL A 571 -7.54 11.60 0.11
N GLU A 572 -6.33 11.61 0.67
CA GLU A 572 -5.49 12.79 0.71
C GLU A 572 -4.55 12.81 -0.49
N ARG A 573 -4.77 13.74 -1.41
CA ARG A 573 -3.98 13.88 -2.63
C ARG A 573 -2.85 14.88 -2.39
N GLU A 574 -1.60 14.48 -2.61
CA GLU A 574 -0.45 15.41 -2.55
C GLU A 574 -0.58 16.46 -3.67
N VAL A 575 -0.72 17.74 -3.33
CA VAL A 575 -0.89 18.86 -4.28
C VAL A 575 0.30 19.80 -4.32
N GLY A 576 1.29 19.62 -3.44
CA GLY A 576 2.50 20.43 -3.45
C GLY A 576 3.54 19.91 -2.46
N ARG A 577 4.81 20.09 -2.78
CA ARG A 577 5.93 19.80 -1.88
C ARG A 577 6.92 20.94 -1.96
N PHE A 578 7.39 21.37 -0.80
CA PHE A 578 8.37 22.43 -0.68
C PHE A 578 9.26 22.20 0.53
N ASP A 579 10.46 22.75 0.48
CA ASP A 579 11.37 22.80 1.61
C ASP A 579 11.31 24.21 2.21
N GLN A 580 11.21 24.32 3.53
CA GLN A 580 11.14 25.59 4.25
C GLN A 580 12.17 25.60 5.37
N THR A 581 12.98 26.65 5.43
CA THR A 581 13.94 26.87 6.52
C THR A 581 13.40 27.90 7.50
N VAL A 582 13.25 27.52 8.77
CA VAL A 582 12.86 28.42 9.85
C VAL A 582 14.09 28.73 10.69
N ARG A 583 14.43 30.01 10.85
CA ARG A 583 15.59 30.46 11.65
C ARG A 583 15.17 31.43 12.74
N VAL A 584 15.78 31.26 13.90
CA VAL A 584 15.69 32.20 15.02
C VAL A 584 17.08 32.35 15.60
N GLU A 585 17.56 33.58 15.74
CA GLU A 585 18.93 33.83 16.24
C GLU A 585 19.11 33.41 17.70
N LYS A 586 18.07 33.60 18.52
CA LYS A 586 18.01 33.14 19.92
C LYS A 586 16.56 32.88 20.29
N PHE A 587 16.29 31.76 20.95
CA PHE A 587 14.98 31.50 21.51
C PHE A 587 15.05 31.14 22.99
N GLU A 588 14.13 31.69 23.76
CA GLU A 588 13.99 31.36 25.17
C GLU A 588 13.10 30.12 25.33
N VAL A 589 13.56 29.19 26.16
CA VAL A 589 12.78 28.02 26.53
C VAL A 589 12.07 28.33 27.84
N THR A 590 10.77 28.58 27.73
CA THR A 590 9.94 28.76 28.92
C THR A 590 9.70 27.40 29.58
N THR A 591 9.97 27.30 30.89
CA THR A 591 9.44 26.17 31.66
C THR A 591 7.94 26.30 31.61
N GLN A 592 7.22 25.28 31.15
CA GLN A 592 5.77 25.30 31.34
C GLN A 592 5.61 25.27 32.85
N ALA A 593 5.13 26.37 33.43
CA ALA A 593 4.78 26.39 34.83
C ALA A 593 3.88 25.18 35.04
N ASP A 594 4.20 24.32 36.01
CA ASP A 594 3.32 23.23 36.40
C ASP A 594 1.98 23.89 36.72
N GLY A 595 1.05 23.83 35.75
CA GLY A 595 -0.25 24.45 35.87
C GLY A 595 -0.93 23.74 37.02
N LEU A 596 -0.91 24.38 38.20
CA LEU A 596 -1.57 23.94 39.41
C LEU A 596 -3.06 23.80 39.13
#